data_AF-A0AAU9PLX8-F1
#
_entry.id   AF-A0AAU9PLX8-F1
#
_cell.length_a   1.000
_cell.length_b   1.000
_cell.length_c   1.000
_cell.angle_alpha   90.00
_cell.angle_beta   90.00
_cell.angle_gamma   90.00
#
_symmetry.space_group_name_H-M   'P 1'
#
loop_
_entity.id
_entity.type
_entity.pdbx_description
1 polymer ?
#
loop_
_entity_poly.entity_id
_entity_poly.type
_entity_poly.pdbx_seq_one_letter_code
_entity_poly.pdbx_strand_id
1 'polypeptide(L)'
;MDSSISITLTPGQFSTLQERYGFHPEDGVTFVGEHASFINPPEGKFGTYTKHFDAGYRLPTSDFFREVLHTHKVHINQFLPNGINKLVAFEMLYRANGIKPDIWVFRHFFVSMFLPLVRVIRSLFVSIVRF
;
A
#
# COMPACT_ATOMS: atom_id res chain seq x y z
N MET A 1 -5.36 -24.84 12.85
CA MET A 1 -3.97 -24.38 12.70
C MET A 1 -3.99 -22.90 13.06
N ASP A 2 -4.24 -22.61 14.33
CA ASP A 2 -4.55 -21.26 14.82
C ASP A 2 -3.31 -20.68 15.49
N SER A 3 -2.64 -19.80 14.76
CA SER A 3 -1.62 -18.92 15.33
C SER A 3 -2.07 -17.48 15.11
N SER A 4 -3.21 -17.13 15.71
CA SER A 4 -3.61 -15.74 15.87
C SER A 4 -2.62 -15.09 16.83
N ILE A 5 -1.57 -14.48 16.29
CA ILE A 5 -0.62 -13.67 17.05
C ILE A 5 -1.38 -12.41 17.49
N SER A 6 -2.04 -12.48 18.65
CA SER A 6 -2.61 -11.33 19.33
C SER A 6 -1.48 -10.63 20.09
N ILE A 7 -0.85 -9.63 19.46
CA ILE A 7 0.03 -8.71 20.17
C ILE A 7 -0.85 -7.54 20.60
N THR A 8 -1.36 -7.61 21.82
CA THR A 8 -2.05 -6.48 22.45
C THR A 8 -0.97 -5.53 22.99
N LEU A 9 -0.82 -4.36 22.36
CA LEU A 9 0.07 -3.32 22.87
C LEU A 9 -0.57 -2.57 24.04
N THR A 10 0.24 -2.23 25.03
CA THR A 10 -0.16 -1.29 26.09
C THR A 10 -0.25 0.14 25.54
N PRO A 11 -1.05 1.04 26.16
CA PRO A 11 -1.11 2.45 25.75
C PRO A 11 0.25 3.16 25.71
N GLY A 12 1.15 2.84 26.65
CA GLY A 12 2.51 3.39 26.67
C GLY A 12 3.35 2.95 25.47
N GLN A 13 3.28 1.67 25.10
CA GLN A 13 3.97 1.16 23.91
C GLN A 13 3.41 1.77 22.62
N PHE A 14 2.09 2.03 22.57
CA PHE A 14 1.48 2.70 21.44
C PHE A 14 1.98 4.14 21.28
N SER A 15 2.04 4.92 22.36
CA SER A 15 2.58 6.29 22.34
C SER A 15 4.01 6.32 21.81
N THR A 16 4.86 5.39 22.27
CA THR A 16 6.23 5.27 21.78
C THR A 16 6.31 4.96 20.29
N LEU A 17 5.40 4.13 19.75
CA LEU A 17 5.36 3.86 18.30
C LEU A 17 4.89 5.07 17.50
N GLN A 18 3.91 5.82 18.01
CA GLN A 18 3.44 7.05 17.38
C GLN A 18 4.58 8.06 17.27
N GLU A 19 5.29 8.31 18.37
CA GLU A 19 6.47 9.19 18.37
C GLU A 19 7.56 8.67 17.42
N ARG A 20 7.88 7.38 17.47
CA ARG A 20 8.94 6.76 16.64
C ARG A 20 8.68 6.89 15.14
N TYR A 21 7.41 6.82 14.72
CA TYR A 21 7.04 6.90 13.30
C TYR A 21 6.51 8.27 12.88
N GLY A 22 6.40 9.22 13.82
CA GLY A 22 5.93 10.58 13.56
C GLY A 22 4.42 10.65 13.29
N PHE A 23 3.63 9.75 13.89
CA PHE A 23 2.17 9.84 13.83
C PHE A 23 1.65 10.81 14.87
N HIS A 24 0.80 11.72 14.46
CA HIS A 24 0.11 12.65 15.32
C HIS A 24 -1.32 12.16 15.65
N PRO A 25 -1.95 12.63 16.74
CA PRO A 25 -3.32 12.24 17.09
C PRO A 25 -4.34 12.48 15.96
N GLU A 26 -4.16 13.53 15.17
CA GLU A 26 -4.99 13.87 14.00
C GLU A 26 -4.91 12.85 12.86
N ASP A 27 -3.87 12.02 12.80
CA ASP A 27 -3.74 10.97 11.79
C ASP A 27 -4.74 9.82 12.01
N GLY A 28 -5.41 9.78 13.17
CA GLY A 28 -6.45 8.80 13.47
C GLY A 28 -5.94 7.36 13.55
N VAL A 29 -4.63 7.17 13.77
CA VAL A 29 -4.00 5.86 13.92
C VAL A 29 -4.55 5.18 15.17
N THR A 30 -4.99 3.94 15.03
CA THR A 30 -5.51 3.13 16.14
C THR A 30 -4.92 1.74 16.09
N PHE A 31 -4.61 1.17 17.25
CA PHE A 31 -4.32 -0.25 17.33
C PHE A 31 -5.58 -1.08 17.18
N VAL A 32 -5.42 -2.18 16.47
CA VAL A 32 -6.44 -3.17 16.20
C VAL A 32 -6.71 -3.91 17.52
N GLY A 33 -7.92 -3.79 18.08
CA GLY A 33 -8.33 -4.51 19.29
C GLY A 33 -8.41 -6.02 19.07
N GLU A 34 -8.66 -6.79 20.13
CA GLU A 34 -8.60 -8.27 20.16
C GLU A 34 -9.39 -8.99 19.04
N HIS A 35 -10.41 -8.33 18.46
CA HIS A 35 -11.25 -8.88 17.39
C HIS A 35 -11.08 -8.24 16.02
N ALA A 36 -10.29 -7.17 15.92
CA ALA A 36 -10.08 -6.56 14.62
C ALA A 36 -9.01 -7.37 13.86
N SER A 37 -9.28 -7.63 12.59
CA SER A 37 -8.40 -8.41 11.72
C SER A 37 -7.71 -7.46 10.76
N PHE A 38 -6.45 -7.75 10.44
CA PHE A 38 -5.72 -7.09 9.36
C PHE A 38 -6.49 -7.10 8.02
N ILE A 39 -7.35 -8.11 7.83
CA ILE A 39 -8.18 -8.30 6.63
C ILE A 39 -9.46 -7.46 6.69
N ASN A 40 -9.98 -7.18 7.89
CA ASN A 40 -11.22 -6.45 8.13
C ASN A 40 -10.98 -5.27 9.08
N PRO A 41 -10.31 -4.20 8.60
CA PRO A 41 -10.14 -2.98 9.39
C PRO A 41 -11.48 -2.25 9.59
N PRO A 42 -11.58 -1.35 10.59
CA PRO A 42 -12.72 -0.43 10.71
C PRO A 42 -12.94 0.38 9.44
N GLU A 43 -14.19 0.81 9.21
CA GLU A 43 -14.54 1.63 8.05
C GLU A 43 -13.67 2.90 7.96
N GLY A 44 -13.21 3.22 6.76
CA GLY A 44 -12.30 4.35 6.51
C GLY A 44 -10.85 4.13 6.95
N LYS A 45 -10.51 2.96 7.48
CA LYS A 45 -9.14 2.59 7.87
C LYS A 45 -8.60 1.44 7.04
N PHE A 46 -7.29 1.27 7.05
CA PHE A 46 -6.62 0.09 6.52
C PHE A 46 -5.71 -0.52 7.60
N GLY A 47 -5.49 -1.84 7.54
CA GLY A 47 -4.52 -2.52 8.40
C GLY A 47 -3.12 -2.53 7.79
N THR A 48 -2.07 -2.28 8.60
CA THR A 48 -0.66 -2.43 8.21
C THR A 48 0.17 -3.05 9.36
N TYR A 49 1.30 -3.68 9.04
CA TYR A 49 2.23 -4.20 10.03
C TYR A 49 3.21 -3.12 10.49
N THR A 50 3.53 -3.10 11.78
CA THR A 50 4.59 -2.22 12.34
C THR A 50 5.94 -2.46 11.65
N LYS A 51 6.23 -3.72 11.30
CA LYS A 51 7.44 -4.12 10.55
C LYS A 51 7.59 -3.42 9.20
N HIS A 52 6.51 -2.98 8.57
CA HIS A 52 6.60 -2.18 7.35
C HIS A 52 7.32 -0.86 7.63
N PHE A 53 6.96 -0.17 8.71
CA PHE A 53 7.59 1.09 9.10
C PHE A 53 9.03 0.89 9.56
N ASP A 54 9.34 -0.20 10.27
CA ASP A 54 10.73 -0.56 10.60
C ASP A 54 11.59 -0.74 9.33
N ALA A 55 11.00 -1.25 8.24
CA ALA A 55 11.65 -1.38 6.93
C ALA A 55 11.68 -0.06 6.12
N GLY A 56 11.28 1.07 6.71
CA GLY A 56 11.21 2.36 6.04
C GLY A 56 10.03 2.53 5.08
N TYR A 57 9.09 1.58 5.06
CA TYR A 57 7.90 1.67 4.22
C TYR A 57 6.95 2.71 4.80
N ARG A 58 6.83 3.84 4.11
CA ARG A 58 5.84 4.88 4.43
C ARG A 58 4.66 4.75 3.50
N LEU A 59 3.48 4.76 4.09
CA LEU A 59 2.24 4.66 3.34
C LEU A 59 1.89 6.02 2.75
N PRO A 60 1.53 6.08 1.46
CA PRO A 60 1.06 7.32 0.89
C PRO A 60 -0.29 7.65 1.52
N THR A 61 -0.40 8.84 2.12
CA THR A 61 -1.65 9.34 2.69
C THR A 61 -2.35 10.32 1.76
N SER A 62 -1.91 10.42 0.51
CA SER A 62 -2.46 11.36 -0.47
C SER A 62 -3.88 11.02 -0.88
N ASP A 63 -4.65 12.06 -1.24
CA ASP A 63 -6.01 11.88 -1.77
C ASP A 63 -6.02 11.03 -3.04
N PHE A 64 -5.00 11.18 -3.89
CA PHE A 64 -4.86 10.38 -5.10
C PHE A 64 -4.65 8.90 -4.80
N PHE A 65 -3.81 8.57 -3.82
CA PHE A 65 -3.62 7.18 -3.40
C PHE A 65 -4.93 6.57 -2.89
N ARG A 66 -5.69 7.31 -2.07
CA ARG A 66 -7.02 6.89 -1.60
C ARG A 66 -8.00 6.69 -2.76
N GLU A 67 -8.00 7.59 -3.73
CA GLU A 67 -8.82 7.50 -4.94
C GLU A 67 -8.52 6.24 -5.76
N VAL A 68 -7.23 5.88 -5.89
CA VAL A 68 -6.81 4.63 -6.54
C VAL A 68 -7.33 3.41 -5.80
N LEU A 69 -7.15 3.33 -4.47
CA LEU A 69 -7.66 2.21 -3.67
C LEU A 69 -9.18 2.05 -3.83
N HIS A 70 -9.92 3.15 -3.72
CA HIS A 70 -11.38 3.17 -3.81
C HIS A 70 -11.87 2.76 -5.19
N THR A 71 -11.30 3.31 -6.26
CA THR A 71 -11.74 3.08 -7.64
C THR A 71 -11.48 1.64 -8.09
N HIS A 72 -10.36 1.06 -7.67
CA HIS A 72 -10.02 -0.33 -7.98
C HIS A 72 -10.60 -1.34 -6.98
N LYS A 73 -11.27 -0.89 -5.91
CA LYS A 73 -11.80 -1.72 -4.82
C LYS A 73 -10.76 -2.69 -4.26
N VAL A 74 -9.53 -2.20 -4.14
CA VAL A 74 -8.39 -2.98 -3.67
C VAL A 74 -7.98 -2.54 -2.28
N HIS A 75 -7.61 -3.49 -1.44
CA HIS A 75 -7.02 -3.18 -0.15
C HIS A 75 -5.55 -2.81 -0.33
N ILE A 76 -5.01 -1.91 0.49
CA ILE A 76 -3.59 -1.53 0.43
C ILE A 76 -2.65 -2.73 0.52
N ASN A 77 -3.05 -3.77 1.25
CA ASN A 77 -2.27 -5.00 1.42
C ASN A 77 -2.22 -5.86 0.15
N GLN A 78 -3.04 -5.56 -0.86
CA GLN A 78 -2.96 -6.18 -2.18
C GLN A 78 -1.94 -5.46 -3.08
N PHE A 79 -1.45 -4.29 -2.68
CA PHE A 79 -0.32 -3.67 -3.36
C PHE A 79 0.98 -4.34 -2.95
N LEU A 80 1.77 -4.71 -3.96
CA LEU A 80 3.18 -4.98 -3.75
C LEU A 80 3.86 -3.67 -3.31
N PRO A 81 4.89 -3.71 -2.43
CA PRO A 81 5.64 -2.52 -2.04
C PRO A 81 6.14 -1.70 -3.24
N ASN A 82 6.60 -2.39 -4.29
CA ASN A 82 6.99 -1.76 -5.56
C ASN A 82 5.84 -1.08 -6.30
N GLY A 83 4.61 -1.60 -6.18
CA GLY A 83 3.41 -0.98 -6.74
C GLY A 83 3.09 0.36 -6.08
N ILE A 84 3.24 0.43 -4.75
CA ILE A 84 3.07 1.68 -3.99
C ILE A 84 4.12 2.71 -4.41
N ASN A 85 5.40 2.31 -4.49
CA ASN A 85 6.47 3.23 -4.93
C ASN A 85 6.21 3.82 -6.32
N LYS A 86 5.68 3.01 -7.25
CA LYS A 86 5.32 3.49 -8.61
C LYS A 86 4.16 4.48 -8.59
N LEU A 87 3.15 4.24 -7.75
CA LEU A 87 2.03 5.15 -7.59
C LEU A 87 2.50 6.49 -7.03
N VAL A 88 3.32 6.47 -5.98
CA VAL A 88 3.91 7.68 -5.38
C VAL A 88 4.74 8.44 -6.42
N ALA A 89 5.59 7.75 -7.18
CA ALA A 89 6.40 8.38 -8.22
C ALA A 89 5.54 9.03 -9.32
N PHE A 90 4.47 8.37 -9.75
CA PHE A 90 3.51 8.92 -10.70
C PHE A 90 2.86 10.20 -10.16
N GLU A 91 2.37 10.17 -8.92
CA GLU A 91 1.78 11.33 -8.28
C GLU A 91 2.76 12.49 -8.14
N MET A 92 3.99 12.22 -7.69
CA MET A 92 5.05 13.22 -7.55
C MET A 92 5.38 13.88 -8.90
N LEU A 93 5.46 13.10 -9.98
CA LEU A 93 5.72 13.62 -11.32
C LEU A 93 4.65 14.61 -11.77
N TYR A 94 3.38 14.28 -11.56
CA TYR A 94 2.26 15.15 -11.93
C TYR A 94 2.24 16.43 -11.08
N ARG A 95 2.38 16.30 -9.77
CA ARG A 95 2.40 17.45 -8.84
C ARG A 95 3.59 18.38 -9.10
N ALA A 96 4.76 17.84 -9.43
CA ALA A 96 5.94 18.63 -9.79
C ALA A 96 5.73 19.49 -11.04
N ASN A 97 4.80 19.09 -11.93
CA ASN A 97 4.41 19.85 -13.11
C ASN A 97 3.17 20.73 -12.88
N GLY A 98 2.67 20.84 -11.65
CA GLY A 98 1.45 21.59 -11.33
C GLY A 98 0.17 20.95 -11.84
N ILE A 99 0.20 19.68 -12.23
CA ILE A 99 -0.94 18.95 -12.77
C ILE A 99 -1.51 18.04 -11.68
N LYS A 100 -2.84 17.99 -11.56
CA LYS A 100 -3.49 17.01 -10.68
C LYS A 100 -3.34 15.61 -11.29
N PRO A 101 -2.84 14.61 -10.53
CA PRO A 101 -2.79 13.24 -11.02
C PRO A 101 -4.21 12.73 -11.33
N ASP A 102 -4.36 12.08 -12.48
CA ASP A 102 -5.63 11.52 -12.96
C ASP A 102 -5.57 9.99 -12.94
N ILE A 103 -6.65 9.37 -12.47
CA ILE A 103 -6.72 7.92 -12.27
C ILE A 103 -6.77 7.13 -13.58
N TRP A 104 -7.40 7.67 -14.63
CA TRP A 104 -7.46 7.01 -15.93
C TRP A 104 -6.11 7.03 -16.62
N VAL A 105 -5.37 8.14 -16.48
CA VAL A 105 -3.99 8.23 -16.96
C VAL A 105 -3.08 7.30 -16.18
N PHE A 106 -3.23 7.21 -14.85
CA PHE A 106 -2.49 6.25 -14.03
C PHE A 106 -2.77 4.80 -14.46
N ARG A 107 -4.03 4.45 -14.71
CA ARG A 107 -4.40 3.11 -15.20
C ARG A 107 -3.71 2.79 -16.53
N HIS A 108 -3.69 3.73 -17.46
CA HIS A 108 -2.98 3.55 -18.73
C HIS A 108 -1.48 3.38 -18.52
N PHE A 109 -0.85 4.26 -17.71
CA PHE A 109 0.56 4.19 -17.35
C PHE A 109 0.93 2.84 -16.72
N PHE A 110 0.14 2.37 -15.76
CA PHE A 110 0.38 1.12 -15.05
C PHE A 110 0.26 -0.08 -16.00
N VAL A 111 -0.82 -0.21 -16.76
CA VAL A 111 -1.01 -1.33 -17.71
C VAL A 111 0.09 -1.34 -18.78
N SER A 112 0.42 -0.18 -19.34
CA SER A 112 1.46 -0.05 -20.36
C SER A 112 2.86 -0.37 -19.84
N MET A 113 3.13 -0.19 -18.55
CA MET A 113 4.41 -0.55 -17.94
C MET A 113 4.57 -2.06 -17.68
N PHE A 114 3.47 -2.79 -17.42
CA PHE A 114 3.50 -4.23 -17.15
C PHE A 114 3.32 -5.11 -18.39
N LEU A 115 2.66 -4.62 -19.44
CA LEU A 115 2.47 -5.33 -20.71
C LEU A 115 3.79 -5.81 -21.38
N PRO A 116 4.88 -5.02 -21.42
CA PRO A 116 6.14 -5.45 -22.01
C PRO A 116 6.78 -6.57 -21.18
N LEU A 117 6.78 -6.45 -19.85
CA LEU A 117 7.39 -7.43 -18.96
C LEU A 117 6.64 -8.76 -18.98
N VAL A 118 5.30 -8.74 -18.98
CA VAL A 118 4.47 -9.95 -19.11
C VAL A 118 4.66 -10.59 -20.49
N ARG A 119 4.77 -9.80 -21.56
CA ARG A 119 5.09 -10.31 -22.90
C ARG A 119 6.46 -10.98 -22.95
N VAL A 120 7.48 -10.37 -22.35
CA VAL A 120 8.84 -10.94 -22.29
C VAL A 120 8.87 -12.21 -21.45
N ILE A 121 8.27 -12.21 -20.25
CA ILE A 121 8.21 -13.41 -19.39
C ILE A 121 7.44 -14.53 -20.09
N ARG A 122 6.30 -14.24 -20.71
CA ARG A 122 5.52 -15.23 -21.47
C ARG A 122 6.27 -15.74 -22.70
N SER A 123 7.02 -14.88 -23.40
CA SER A 123 7.89 -15.28 -24.51
C SER A 123 9.01 -16.21 -24.04
N LEU A 124 9.68 -15.87 -22.93
CA LEU A 124 10.74 -16.70 -22.36
C LEU A 124 10.19 -18.05 -21.88
N PHE A 125 9.01 -18.08 -21.25
CA PHE A 125 8.38 -19.32 -20.80
C PHE A 125 7.99 -20.23 -21.98
N VAL A 126 7.44 -19.66 -23.07
CA VAL A 126 7.14 -20.41 -24.30
C VAL A 126 8.39 -20.93 -24.98
N SER A 127 9.50 -20.19 -24.94
CA SER A 127 10.79 -20.64 -25.46
C SER A 127 11.41 -21.76 -24.62
N ILE A 128 11.29 -21.71 -23.28
CA ILE A 128 11.86 -22.74 -22.38
C ILE A 128 11.10 -24.06 -22.47
N VAL A 129 9.77 -24.04 -22.66
CA VAL A 129 8.94 -25.26 -22.75
C VAL A 129 9.03 -25.94 -24.14
N ARG A 130 9.72 -25.32 -25.12
CA ARG A 130 9.89 -25.85 -26.48
C ARG A 130 11.27 -26.49 -26.75
N PHE A 131 12.12 -26.65 -25.73
CA PHE A 131 13.35 -27.45 -25.77
C PHE A 131 13.17 -28.72 -24.94
#